data_AF-A0A0L0HEJ4-F1
#
_entry.id   AF-A0A0L0HEJ4-F1
#
_cell.length_a   1.000
_cell.length_b   1.000
_cell.length_c   1.000
_cell.angle_alpha   90.00
_cell.angle_beta   90.00
_cell.angle_gamma   90.00
#
_symmetry.space_group_name_H-M   'P 1'
#
loop_
_entity.id
_entity.type
_entity.pdbx_description
1 polymer ?
#
loop_
_entity_poly.entity_id
_entity_poly.type
_entity_poly.pdbx_seq_one_letter_code
_entity_poly.pdbx_strand_id
1 'polypeptide(L)'
;MMHPQTKNKYKISLTAVLNDEYESPFSLSDFEKFVQKEHSEENLAFWHSIMRYRENASKVFQNCPSTLRTRRTGSHSSVRSMSSVFNSTASLQNRTATGSVHGSEEPLSEDKERELAALKDEIEMIVTLYMMPGSDKEVNLPAAIRKKVLVDINEKKNYHPDVFKHVLEHTYMMMKTSTYPNFYRHACHYLQQKNLPFPEKRPQERESAAAVAKDVPAPQRDSATAQ
;
A
#
# COMPACT_ATOMS: atom_id res chain seq x y z
N MET A 1 11.63 31.66 11.86
CA MET A 1 11.44 30.70 12.97
C MET A 1 11.68 29.29 12.46
N MET A 2 12.82 28.69 12.83
CA MET A 2 13.20 27.32 12.48
C MET A 2 12.44 26.35 13.39
N HIS A 3 11.66 25.42 12.83
CA HIS A 3 10.99 24.38 13.60
C HIS A 3 12.00 23.29 13.98
N PRO A 4 12.08 22.85 15.25
CA PRO A 4 13.02 21.81 15.65
C PRO A 4 12.62 20.45 15.06
N GLN A 5 13.58 19.76 14.45
CA GLN A 5 13.45 18.38 13.99
C GLN A 5 13.10 17.47 15.17
N THR A 6 11.87 16.96 15.21
CA THR A 6 11.42 15.99 16.22
C THR A 6 12.11 14.65 15.96
N LYS A 7 12.98 14.22 16.89
CA LYS A 7 13.52 12.85 16.93
C LYS A 7 12.37 11.84 16.83
N ASN A 8 12.55 10.77 16.06
CA ASN A 8 11.53 9.74 15.89
C ASN A 8 11.22 9.13 17.27
N LYS A 9 9.98 9.30 17.76
CA LYS A 9 9.58 8.95 19.14
C LYS A 9 9.60 7.43 19.39
N TYR A 10 9.52 6.64 18.34
CA TYR A 10 9.37 5.19 18.40
C TYR A 10 10.51 4.50 17.64
N LYS A 11 11.04 3.40 18.20
CA LYS A 11 12.12 2.61 17.56
C LYS A 11 11.61 1.82 16.36
N ILE A 12 10.41 1.27 16.47
CA ILE A 12 9.65 0.66 15.38
C ILE A 12 8.63 1.70 14.91
N SER A 13 8.31 1.73 13.62
CA SER A 13 7.29 2.63 13.07
C SER A 13 5.98 1.87 12.83
N LEU A 14 4.84 2.57 12.78
CA LEU A 14 3.57 1.96 12.38
C LEU A 14 3.68 1.30 11.00
N THR A 15 4.37 1.93 10.05
CA THR A 15 4.57 1.35 8.71
C THR A 15 5.30 0.02 8.77
N ALA A 16 6.30 -0.14 9.65
CA ALA A 16 7.00 -1.40 9.79
C ALA A 16 6.09 -2.50 10.37
N VAL A 17 5.19 -2.15 11.28
CA VAL A 17 4.18 -3.08 11.83
C VAL A 17 3.16 -3.47 10.76
N LEU A 18 2.64 -2.49 10.00
CA LEU A 18 1.68 -2.74 8.90
C LEU A 18 2.27 -3.60 7.77
N ASN A 19 3.59 -3.53 7.57
CA ASN A 19 4.32 -4.36 6.61
C ASN A 19 4.81 -5.69 7.22
N ASP A 20 4.38 -6.02 8.44
CA ASP A 20 4.76 -7.21 9.21
C ASP A 20 6.29 -7.45 9.30
N GLU A 21 7.06 -6.37 9.42
CA GLU A 21 8.53 -6.42 9.35
C GLU A 21 9.20 -6.92 10.63
N TYR A 22 8.45 -7.13 11.71
CA TYR A 22 8.97 -7.53 13.02
C TYR A 22 8.18 -8.70 13.56
N GLU A 23 8.82 -9.57 14.34
CA GLU A 23 8.13 -10.62 15.10
C GLU A 23 7.44 -10.04 16.34
N SER A 24 6.79 -10.93 17.09
CA SER A 24 6.13 -10.57 18.34
C SER A 24 7.10 -9.88 19.32
N PRO A 25 6.66 -8.84 20.05
CA PRO A 25 5.28 -8.30 20.16
C PRO A 25 4.95 -7.15 19.19
N PHE A 26 5.71 -6.98 18.11
CA PHE A 26 5.53 -5.89 17.14
C PHE A 26 5.08 -6.38 15.75
N SER A 27 4.56 -7.60 15.67
CA SER A 27 4.01 -8.15 14.42
C SER A 27 2.69 -7.48 14.04
N LEU A 28 2.31 -7.61 12.76
CA LEU A 28 0.98 -7.21 12.31
C LEU A 28 -0.11 -7.95 13.09
N SER A 29 0.08 -9.24 13.34
CA SER A 29 -0.88 -10.05 14.12
C SER A 29 -1.06 -9.54 15.56
N ASP A 30 0.00 -9.08 16.20
CA ASP A 30 -0.10 -8.47 17.53
C ASP A 30 -0.85 -7.14 17.49
N PHE A 31 -0.63 -6.35 16.43
CA PHE A 31 -1.36 -5.09 16.25
C PHE A 31 -2.85 -5.33 15.98
N GLU A 32 -3.21 -6.30 15.15
CA GLU A 32 -4.60 -6.71 14.90
C GLU A 32 -5.32 -7.12 16.19
N LYS A 33 -4.68 -7.97 16.99
CA LYS A 33 -5.22 -8.36 18.31
C LYS A 33 -5.38 -7.16 19.23
N PHE A 34 -4.43 -6.23 19.19
CA PHE A 34 -4.47 -5.05 20.03
C PHE A 34 -5.60 -4.09 19.63
N VAL A 35 -5.79 -3.83 18.33
CA VAL A 35 -6.86 -2.92 17.89
C VAL A 35 -8.25 -3.50 18.14
N GLN A 36 -8.42 -4.82 18.02
CA GLN A 36 -9.67 -5.50 18.40
C GLN A 36 -9.95 -5.36 19.90
N LYS A 37 -8.92 -5.49 20.73
CA LYS A 37 -9.03 -5.31 22.18
C LYS A 37 -9.40 -3.87 22.56
N GLU A 38 -8.90 -2.88 21.84
CA GLU A 38 -9.25 -1.46 22.04
C GLU A 38 -10.55 -1.05 21.32
N HIS A 39 -11.24 -1.96 20.64
CA HIS A 39 -12.42 -1.67 19.81
C HIS A 39 -12.17 -0.54 18.81
N SER A 40 -10.99 -0.55 18.17
CA SER A 40 -10.54 0.45 17.19
C SER A 40 -10.07 -0.19 15.88
N GLU A 41 -10.62 -1.36 15.55
CA GLU A 41 -10.22 -2.16 14.39
C GLU A 41 -10.70 -1.59 13.05
N GLU A 42 -11.67 -0.68 13.04
CA GLU A 42 -12.30 -0.16 11.82
C GLU A 42 -11.29 0.52 10.89
N ASN A 43 -10.34 1.28 11.45
CA ASN A 43 -9.29 1.94 10.67
C ASN A 43 -8.33 0.93 10.01
N LEU A 44 -7.99 -0.14 10.72
CA LEU A 44 -7.10 -1.19 10.20
C LEU A 44 -7.82 -2.05 9.16
N ALA A 45 -9.06 -2.44 9.44
CA ALA A 45 -9.90 -3.21 8.52
C ALA A 45 -10.15 -2.43 7.22
N PHE A 46 -10.41 -1.13 7.32
CA PHE A 46 -10.55 -0.25 6.16
C PHE A 46 -9.26 -0.14 5.34
N TRP A 47 -8.12 0.05 6.00
CA TRP A 47 -6.80 0.07 5.35
C TRP A 47 -6.56 -1.22 4.55
N HIS A 48 -6.77 -2.39 5.16
CA HIS A 48 -6.63 -3.68 4.46
C HIS A 48 -7.62 -3.83 3.30
N SER A 49 -8.87 -3.40 3.48
CA SER A 49 -9.88 -3.46 2.42
C SER A 49 -9.43 -2.66 1.19
N ILE A 50 -8.87 -1.46 1.38
CA ILE A 50 -8.32 -0.68 0.27
C ILE A 50 -7.05 -1.34 -0.28
N MET A 51 -6.13 -1.85 0.54
CA MET A 51 -4.93 -2.51 0.03
C MET A 51 -5.27 -3.71 -0.87
N ARG A 52 -6.23 -4.54 -0.46
CA ARG A 52 -6.75 -5.65 -1.29
C ARG A 52 -7.39 -5.14 -2.58
N TYR A 53 -8.20 -4.09 -2.50
CA TYR A 53 -8.77 -3.45 -3.68
C TYR A 53 -7.68 -2.95 -4.64
N ARG A 54 -6.61 -2.32 -4.14
CA ARG A 54 -5.46 -1.87 -4.97
C ARG A 54 -4.78 -3.04 -5.68
N GLU A 55 -4.59 -4.16 -4.98
CA GLU A 55 -4.02 -5.37 -5.56
C GLU A 55 -4.91 -5.93 -6.69
N ASN A 56 -6.22 -6.03 -6.46
CA ASN A 56 -7.16 -6.45 -7.49
C ASN A 56 -7.18 -5.47 -8.67
N ALA A 57 -7.19 -4.17 -8.39
CA ALA A 57 -7.23 -3.12 -9.39
C ALA A 57 -5.98 -3.11 -10.29
N SER A 58 -4.82 -3.58 -9.79
CA SER A 58 -3.59 -3.67 -10.59
C SER A 58 -3.67 -4.64 -11.79
N LYS A 59 -4.64 -5.56 -11.77
CA LYS A 59 -4.91 -6.50 -12.88
C LYS A 59 -5.62 -5.80 -14.04
N VAL A 60 -6.45 -4.80 -13.71
CA VAL A 60 -7.29 -4.07 -14.68
C VAL A 60 -6.62 -2.76 -15.12
N PHE A 61 -6.04 -2.00 -14.19
CA PHE A 61 -5.41 -0.72 -14.46
C PHE A 61 -3.89 -0.89 -14.65
N GLN A 62 -3.43 -0.70 -15.89
CA GLN A 62 -2.01 -0.65 -16.22
C GLN A 62 -1.32 0.46 -15.42
N ASN A 63 -0.08 0.23 -14.98
CA ASN A 63 0.74 1.16 -14.18
C ASN A 63 0.25 1.47 -12.77
N CYS A 64 -0.71 0.71 -12.21
CA CYS A 64 -1.01 0.79 -10.79
C CYS A 64 -0.06 -0.12 -9.99
N PRO A 65 0.83 0.43 -9.12
CA PRO A 65 1.64 -0.42 -8.24
C PRO A 65 0.72 -1.16 -7.26
N SER A 66 0.75 -2.49 -7.34
CA SER A 66 0.00 -3.45 -6.50
C SER A 66 0.37 -3.39 -5.01
N THR A 67 1.51 -2.77 -4.70
CA THR A 67 1.99 -2.58 -3.33
C THR A 67 2.35 -1.12 -3.12
N LEU A 68 2.05 -0.58 -1.93
CA LEU A 68 2.76 0.59 -1.41
C LEU A 68 4.20 0.18 -1.05
N ARG A 69 4.97 -0.30 -2.04
CA ARG A 69 6.40 -0.54 -1.87
C ARG A 69 7.01 0.83 -1.62
N THR A 70 7.34 1.07 -0.35
CA THR A 70 8.14 2.22 0.09
C THR A 70 9.44 2.15 -0.70
N ARG A 71 9.56 2.95 -1.76
CA ARG A 71 10.77 3.02 -2.57
C ARG A 71 11.88 3.48 -1.63
N ARG A 72 12.82 2.59 -1.32
CA ARG A 72 14.06 2.93 -0.60
C ARG A 72 14.80 3.98 -1.43
N THR A 73 14.72 5.24 -1.03
CA THR A 73 15.80 6.18 -1.29
C THR A 73 16.73 6.11 -0.08
N GLY A 74 17.98 5.73 -0.33
CA GLY A 74 19.03 5.81 0.67
C GLY A 74 19.14 7.24 1.19
N SER A 75 19.48 7.34 2.48
CA SER A 75 19.99 8.51 3.19
C SER A 75 19.45 9.88 2.77
N HIS A 76 18.58 10.45 3.60
CA HIS A 76 18.92 11.60 4.45
C HIS A 76 17.64 12.07 5.15
N SER A 77 17.75 12.28 6.46
CA SER A 77 16.71 12.84 7.32
C SER A 77 16.27 14.24 6.87
N SER A 78 14.99 14.42 6.53
CA SER A 78 14.30 15.68 6.82
C SER A 78 12.79 15.53 6.65
N VAL A 79 12.04 15.94 7.66
CA VAL A 79 10.59 15.83 7.78
C VAL A 79 9.92 16.84 6.84
N ARG A 80 9.91 16.58 5.53
CA ARG A 80 8.99 17.20 4.57
C ARG A 80 8.65 16.19 3.48
N SER A 81 7.36 15.97 3.30
CA SER A 81 6.74 15.32 2.14
C SER A 81 6.75 13.78 2.16
N MET A 82 5.62 13.17 2.56
CA MET A 82 5.25 11.80 2.16
C MET A 82 4.89 11.73 0.66
N SER A 83 5.42 12.62 -0.17
CA SER A 83 5.24 12.61 -1.62
C SER A 83 6.03 11.48 -2.29
N SER A 84 7.06 10.91 -1.66
CA SER A 84 7.84 9.82 -2.28
C SER A 84 7.20 8.43 -2.16
N VAL A 85 6.15 8.26 -1.36
CA VAL A 85 5.41 6.99 -1.27
C VAL A 85 4.36 6.86 -2.38
N PHE A 86 3.99 7.99 -3.00
CA PHE A 86 2.87 8.06 -3.94
C PHE A 86 3.12 8.98 -5.16
N ASN A 87 4.34 9.46 -5.39
CA ASN A 87 4.69 10.13 -6.66
C ASN A 87 5.11 9.09 -7.69
N SER A 88 4.13 8.36 -8.22
CA SER A 88 4.10 8.16 -9.66
C SER A 88 3.33 9.35 -10.21
N THR A 89 4.02 10.46 -10.46
CA THR A 89 3.51 11.44 -11.40
C THR A 89 3.41 10.71 -12.74
N ALA A 90 2.20 10.35 -13.15
CA ALA A 90 1.91 10.18 -14.56
C ALA A 90 2.31 11.50 -15.23
N SER A 91 3.52 11.51 -15.79
CA SER A 91 3.98 12.57 -16.65
C SER A 91 3.09 12.53 -17.89
N LEU A 92 2.04 13.34 -17.88
CA LEU A 92 1.35 13.78 -19.08
C LEU A 92 2.32 14.66 -19.87
N GLN A 93 3.29 14.02 -20.53
CA GLN A 93 3.97 14.61 -21.66
C GLN A 93 3.08 14.40 -22.88
N ASN A 94 2.27 15.43 -23.09
CA ASN A 94 1.61 15.75 -24.34
C ASN A 94 2.63 15.63 -25.48
N ARG A 95 2.61 14.50 -26.21
CA ARG A 95 3.18 14.43 -27.55
C ARG A 95 2.02 14.51 -28.53
N THR A 96 1.87 15.70 -29.09
CA THR A 96 1.16 15.93 -30.34
C THR A 96 1.79 15.06 -31.44
N ALA A 97 1.15 13.93 -31.74
CA ALA A 97 1.31 13.24 -33.01
C ALA A 97 -0.03 13.33 -33.73
N THR A 98 -0.07 14.21 -34.70
CA THR A 98 -1.07 14.23 -35.77
C THR A 98 -1.11 12.85 -36.41
N GLY A 99 -2.19 12.12 -36.17
CA GLY A 99 -2.46 10.80 -36.70
C GLY A 99 -3.95 10.50 -36.60
N SER A 100 -4.73 11.13 -37.48
CA SER A 100 -6.05 10.64 -37.83
C SER A 100 -5.93 9.21 -38.33
N VAL A 101 -6.74 8.28 -37.83
CA VAL A 101 -7.39 7.15 -38.55
C VAL A 101 -8.13 6.24 -37.56
N HIS A 102 -9.45 6.15 -37.75
CA HIS A 102 -10.39 5.08 -37.35
C HIS A 102 -10.56 4.74 -35.86
N GLY A 103 -11.70 5.19 -35.32
CA GLY A 103 -12.32 4.60 -34.13
C GLY A 103 -12.88 3.22 -34.45
N SER A 104 -12.17 2.20 -33.98
CA SER A 104 -12.76 0.92 -33.61
C SER A 104 -12.51 0.78 -32.12
N GLU A 105 -13.56 0.96 -31.32
CA GLU A 105 -13.53 0.50 -29.93
C GLU A 105 -13.36 -1.01 -29.98
N GLU A 106 -12.12 -1.48 -29.82
CA GLU A 106 -11.82 -2.89 -29.60
C GLU A 106 -12.66 -3.35 -28.39
N PRO A 107 -13.58 -4.31 -28.55
CA PRO A 107 -14.39 -4.79 -27.45
C PRO A 107 -13.45 -5.33 -26.37
N LEU A 108 -13.59 -4.78 -25.17
CA LEU A 108 -12.88 -5.28 -23.99
C LEU A 108 -13.17 -6.79 -23.87
N SER A 109 -12.13 -7.59 -23.66
CA SER A 109 -12.31 -9.04 -23.48
C SER A 109 -13.28 -9.31 -22.32
N GLU A 110 -14.12 -10.34 -22.46
CA GLU A 110 -15.10 -10.72 -21.43
C GLU A 110 -14.47 -10.82 -20.02
N ASP A 111 -13.23 -11.30 -19.95
CA ASP A 111 -12.47 -11.39 -18.70
C ASP A 111 -12.21 -10.01 -18.07
N LYS A 112 -11.82 -9.01 -18.86
CA LYS A 112 -11.59 -7.64 -18.36
C LYS A 112 -12.87 -6.98 -17.88
N GLU A 113 -13.99 -7.24 -18.57
CA GLU A 113 -15.29 -6.72 -18.16
C GLU A 113 -15.74 -7.36 -16.83
N ARG A 114 -15.54 -8.67 -16.65
CA ARG A 114 -15.81 -9.37 -15.38
C ARG A 114 -14.92 -8.85 -14.25
N GLU A 115 -13.63 -8.65 -14.50
CA GLU A 115 -12.70 -8.08 -13.50
C GLU A 115 -13.10 -6.65 -13.11
N LEU A 116 -13.48 -5.82 -14.09
CA LEU A 116 -13.94 -4.46 -13.83
C LEU A 116 -15.26 -4.45 -13.06
N ALA A 117 -16.18 -5.38 -13.34
CA ALA A 117 -17.42 -5.53 -12.58
C ALA A 117 -17.14 -5.91 -11.12
N ALA A 118 -16.26 -6.89 -10.88
CA ALA A 118 -15.86 -7.28 -9.53
C ALA A 118 -15.21 -6.13 -8.74
N LEU A 119 -14.44 -5.27 -9.41
CA LEU A 119 -13.87 -4.07 -8.79
C LEU A 119 -14.94 -3.03 -8.40
N LYS A 120 -16.02 -2.90 -9.19
CA LYS A 120 -17.14 -2.03 -8.85
C LYS A 120 -17.86 -2.54 -7.61
N ASP A 121 -18.13 -3.85 -7.54
CA ASP A 121 -18.77 -4.44 -6.37
C ASP A 121 -17.90 -4.27 -5.11
N GLU A 122 -16.58 -4.45 -5.26
CA GLU A 122 -15.64 -4.26 -4.14
C GLU A 122 -15.59 -2.80 -3.66
N ILE A 123 -15.56 -1.81 -4.57
CA ILE A 123 -15.53 -0.40 -4.17
C ILE A 123 -16.85 0.02 -3.49
N GLU A 124 -17.98 -0.46 -3.99
CA GLU A 124 -19.30 -0.16 -3.43
C GLU A 124 -19.45 -0.75 -2.02
N MET A 125 -18.95 -1.96 -1.81
CA MET A 125 -18.87 -2.57 -0.49
C MET A 125 -17.99 -1.74 0.46
N ILE A 126 -16.81 -1.29 0.02
CA ILE A 126 -15.91 -0.45 0.82
C ILE A 126 -16.59 0.87 1.21
N VAL A 127 -17.24 1.54 0.25
CA VAL A 127 -17.95 2.81 0.48
C VAL A 127 -19.08 2.60 1.48
N THR A 128 -19.91 1.58 1.28
CA THR A 128 -21.06 1.28 2.14
C THR A 128 -20.64 0.94 3.57
N LEU A 129 -19.60 0.12 3.72
CA LEU A 129 -19.18 -0.36 5.02
C LEU A 129 -18.39 0.68 5.83
N TYR A 130 -17.58 1.53 5.18
CA TYR A 130 -16.64 2.39 5.90
C TYR A 130 -16.89 3.90 5.74
N MET A 131 -17.62 4.35 4.71
CA MET A 131 -17.74 5.79 4.39
C MET A 131 -19.15 6.35 4.53
N MET A 132 -20.18 5.50 4.55
CA MET A 132 -21.56 5.95 4.71
C MET A 132 -21.86 6.32 6.17
N PRO A 133 -22.52 7.47 6.42
CA PRO A 133 -22.92 7.86 7.77
C PRO A 133 -23.81 6.81 8.43
N GLY A 134 -23.48 6.44 9.67
CA GLY A 134 -24.25 5.47 10.45
C GLY A 134 -23.94 4.01 10.13
N SER A 135 -22.92 3.73 9.32
CA SER A 135 -22.43 2.36 9.14
C SER A 135 -21.70 1.86 10.39
N ASP A 136 -21.85 0.58 10.71
CA ASP A 136 -21.24 -0.03 11.91
C ASP A 136 -19.71 0.03 11.91
N LYS A 137 -19.10 0.18 10.73
CA LYS A 137 -17.64 0.32 10.56
C LYS A 137 -17.26 1.67 9.98
N GLU A 138 -18.09 2.70 10.14
CA GLU A 138 -17.80 4.05 9.65
C GLU A 138 -16.44 4.55 10.18
N VAL A 139 -15.52 4.86 9.26
CA VAL A 139 -14.24 5.47 9.63
C VAL A 139 -14.40 6.98 9.82
N ASN A 140 -13.70 7.50 10.82
CA ASN A 140 -13.65 8.94 11.07
C ASN A 140 -12.87 9.65 9.95
N LEU A 141 -13.59 10.35 9.07
CA LEU A 141 -13.03 11.07 7.93
C LEU A 141 -13.55 12.51 7.90
N PRO A 142 -12.69 13.51 7.60
CA PRO A 142 -13.14 14.87 7.36
C PRO A 142 -14.17 14.90 6.22
N ALA A 143 -15.25 15.66 6.41
CA ALA A 143 -16.37 15.75 5.46
C ALA A 143 -15.91 16.08 4.03
N ALA A 144 -14.91 16.95 3.87
CA ALA A 144 -14.35 17.32 2.57
C ALA A 144 -13.68 16.13 1.85
N ILE A 145 -12.91 15.31 2.58
CA ILE A 145 -12.24 14.13 2.01
C ILE A 145 -13.28 13.08 1.62
N ARG A 146 -14.24 12.80 2.53
CA ARG A 146 -15.34 11.86 2.29
C ARG A 146 -16.14 12.26 1.04
N LYS A 147 -16.60 13.51 0.98
CA LYS A 147 -17.38 14.03 -0.16
C LYS A 147 -16.63 13.89 -1.48
N LYS A 148 -15.34 14.24 -1.52
CA LYS A 148 -14.52 14.14 -2.73
C LYS A 148 -14.49 12.72 -3.28
N VAL A 149 -14.22 11.73 -2.41
CA VAL A 149 -14.14 10.32 -2.81
C VAL A 149 -15.49 9.80 -3.28
N LEU A 150 -16.58 10.13 -2.58
CA LEU A 150 -17.93 9.73 -3.00
C LEU A 150 -18.32 10.30 -4.37
N VAL A 151 -17.97 11.56 -4.66
CA VAL A 151 -18.19 12.18 -5.98
C VAL A 151 -17.37 11.47 -7.06
N ASP A 152 -16.08 11.23 -6.80
CA ASP A 152 -15.20 10.57 -7.78
C ASP A 152 -15.68 9.15 -8.11
N ILE A 153 -16.19 8.39 -7.12
CA ILE A 153 -16.67 7.03 -7.32
C ILE A 153 -18.09 7.02 -7.92
N ASN A 154 -19.06 7.68 -7.28
CA ASN A 154 -20.48 7.51 -7.60
C ASN A 154 -20.90 8.29 -8.85
N GLU A 155 -20.36 9.51 -9.03
CA GLU A 155 -20.74 10.39 -10.13
C GLU A 155 -19.80 10.21 -11.33
N LYS A 156 -18.48 10.25 -11.08
CA LYS A 156 -17.48 10.17 -12.17
C LYS A 156 -17.12 8.73 -12.58
N LYS A 157 -17.62 7.73 -11.85
CA LYS A 157 -17.33 6.31 -12.10
C LYS A 157 -15.82 6.03 -12.12
N ASN A 158 -15.06 6.74 -11.29
CA ASN A 158 -13.62 6.57 -11.17
C ASN A 158 -13.31 5.42 -10.22
N TYR A 159 -12.97 4.27 -10.79
CA TYR A 159 -12.56 3.06 -10.08
C TYR A 159 -11.04 2.90 -10.02
N HIS A 160 -10.28 3.97 -10.26
CA HIS A 160 -8.84 3.89 -10.10
C HIS A 160 -8.48 3.88 -8.60
N PRO A 161 -7.58 3.00 -8.13
CA PRO A 161 -7.23 2.86 -6.70
C PRO A 161 -6.71 4.13 -6.02
N ASP A 162 -6.21 5.10 -6.78
CA ASP A 162 -5.71 6.37 -6.23
C ASP A 162 -6.82 7.34 -5.79
N VAL A 163 -8.10 7.07 -6.09
CA VAL A 163 -9.22 7.84 -5.48
C VAL A 163 -9.16 7.80 -3.95
N PHE A 164 -8.63 6.71 -3.37
CA PHE A 164 -8.49 6.54 -1.93
C PHE A 164 -7.19 7.12 -1.34
N LYS A 165 -6.29 7.71 -2.13
CA LYS A 165 -4.96 8.13 -1.64
C LYS A 165 -5.01 9.01 -0.39
N HIS A 166 -5.82 10.07 -0.43
CA HIS A 166 -5.95 10.98 0.71
C HIS A 166 -6.68 10.35 1.91
N VAL A 167 -7.60 9.44 1.62
CA VAL A 167 -8.33 8.69 2.65
C VAL A 167 -7.40 7.74 3.38
N LEU A 168 -6.56 6.99 2.66
CA LEU A 168 -5.51 6.15 3.23
C LEU A 168 -4.53 6.96 4.08
N GLU A 169 -4.04 8.09 3.57
CA GLU A 169 -3.13 8.97 4.33
C GLU A 169 -3.77 9.42 5.66
N HIS A 170 -5.06 9.75 5.64
CA HIS A 170 -5.80 10.12 6.84
C HIS A 170 -5.96 8.95 7.81
N THR A 171 -6.43 7.79 7.35
CA THR A 171 -6.61 6.59 8.17
C THR A 171 -5.30 6.12 8.80
N TYR A 172 -4.19 6.18 8.05
CA TYR A 172 -2.87 5.92 8.59
C TYR A 172 -2.51 6.90 9.70
N MET A 173 -2.80 8.19 9.52
CA MET A 173 -2.51 9.20 10.54
C MET A 173 -3.36 9.02 11.79
N MET A 174 -4.63 8.62 11.65
CA MET A 174 -5.50 8.25 12.76
C MET A 174 -4.85 7.12 13.56
N MET A 175 -4.58 5.96 12.94
CA MET A 175 -3.91 4.85 13.61
C MET A 175 -2.58 5.26 14.27
N LYS A 176 -1.78 6.09 13.59
CA LYS A 176 -0.47 6.55 14.07
C LYS A 176 -0.58 7.44 15.31
N THR A 177 -1.66 8.19 15.46
CA THR A 177 -1.82 9.20 16.51
C THR A 177 -2.71 8.72 17.67
N SER A 178 -3.68 7.83 17.42
CA SER A 178 -4.58 7.30 18.45
C SER A 178 -4.14 5.93 18.98
N THR A 179 -4.14 4.90 18.14
CA THR A 179 -4.01 3.49 18.57
C THR A 179 -2.55 3.04 18.69
N TYR A 180 -1.71 3.42 17.73
CA TYR A 180 -0.31 3.00 17.67
C TYR A 180 0.53 3.38 18.91
N PRO A 181 0.38 4.58 19.50
CA PRO A 181 1.10 4.92 20.72
C PRO A 181 0.79 3.99 21.90
N ASN A 182 -0.44 3.50 22.00
CA ASN A 182 -0.87 2.57 23.05
C ASN A 182 -0.31 1.17 22.78
N PHE A 183 -0.44 0.70 21.54
CA PHE A 183 0.15 -0.56 21.10
C PHE A 183 1.64 -0.63 21.39
N TYR A 184 2.39 0.40 20.99
CA TYR A 184 3.85 0.44 21.19
C TYR A 184 4.22 0.36 22.67
N ARG A 185 3.51 1.09 23.54
CA ARG A 185 3.71 1.02 25.00
C ARG A 185 3.39 -0.38 25.54
N HIS A 186 2.30 -0.98 25.09
CA HIS A 186 1.90 -2.33 25.47
C HIS A 186 2.94 -3.38 25.08
N ALA A 187 3.43 -3.33 23.84
CA ALA A 187 4.47 -4.22 23.33
C ALA A 187 5.81 -4.05 24.07
N CYS A 188 6.23 -2.82 24.36
CA CYS A 188 7.42 -2.56 25.18
C CYS A 188 7.28 -3.11 26.60
N HIS A 189 6.12 -2.94 27.22
CA HIS A 189 5.85 -3.48 28.56
C HIS A 189 5.90 -5.01 28.57
N TYR A 190 5.36 -5.67 27.53
CA TYR A 190 5.46 -7.12 27.36
C TYR A 190 6.93 -7.61 27.33
N LEU A 191 7.79 -6.95 26.54
CA LEU A 191 9.22 -7.29 26.49
C LEU A 191 9.89 -7.17 27.86
N GLN A 192 9.61 -6.08 28.59
CA GLN A 192 10.16 -5.85 29.93
C GLN A 192 9.70 -6.92 30.92
N GLN A 193 8.41 -7.25 30.93
CA GLN A 193 7.86 -8.28 31.82
C GLN A 193 8.43 -9.66 31.56
N LYS A 194 8.75 -9.98 30.29
CA LYS A 194 9.31 -11.28 29.89
C LYS A 194 10.84 -11.29 29.86
N ASN A 195 11.50 -10.18 30.19
CA ASN A 195 12.95 -9.99 30.07
C ASN A 195 13.48 -10.38 28.67
N LEU A 196 12.73 -10.03 27.63
CA LEU A 196 13.08 -10.35 26.23
C LEU A 196 13.85 -9.19 25.58
N PRO A 197 14.79 -9.49 24.67
CA PRO A 197 15.45 -8.45 23.89
C PRO A 197 14.45 -7.77 22.94
N PHE A 198 14.82 -6.58 22.46
CA PHE A 198 14.04 -5.91 21.43
C PHE A 198 14.16 -6.68 20.10
N PRO A 199 13.05 -6.98 19.40
CA PRO A 199 13.10 -7.83 18.23
C PRO A 199 13.82 -7.15 17.06
N GLU A 200 14.53 -7.95 16.28
CA GLU A 200 15.14 -7.52 15.04
C GLU A 200 14.12 -7.49 13.90
N LYS A 201 14.42 -6.68 12.88
CA LYS A 201 13.63 -6.64 11.66
C LYS A 201 13.79 -7.98 10.94
N ARG A 202 12.67 -8.62 10.56
CA ARG A 202 12.68 -9.88 9.81
C ARG A 202 13.53 -9.72 8.54
N PRO A 203 14.31 -10.75 8.16
CA PRO A 203 15.00 -10.75 6.88
C PRO A 203 13.97 -10.55 5.78
N GLN A 204 14.07 -9.46 5.03
CA GLN A 204 13.36 -9.36 3.77
C GLN A 204 13.99 -10.40 2.86
N GLU A 205 13.26 -11.47 2.53
CA GLU A 205 13.65 -12.40 1.47
C GLU A 205 13.93 -11.59 0.21
N ARG A 206 15.20 -11.23 0.01
CA ARG A 206 15.69 -10.84 -1.31
C ARG A 206 15.52 -12.08 -2.14
N GLU A 207 14.74 -11.97 -3.21
CA GLU A 207 14.67 -12.92 -4.33
C GLU A 207 15.98 -13.70 -4.46
N SER A 208 16.01 -14.89 -3.84
CA SER A 208 17.05 -15.88 -4.01
C SER A 208 16.81 -16.60 -5.35
N ALA A 209 16.77 -15.82 -6.42
CA ALA A 209 16.74 -16.30 -7.81
C ALA A 209 18.11 -16.09 -8.51
N ALA A 210 19.06 -15.38 -7.88
CA ALA A 210 20.35 -15.07 -8.49
C ALA A 210 21.50 -16.05 -8.15
N ALA A 211 21.24 -17.16 -7.44
CA ALA A 211 22.30 -18.06 -6.94
C ALA A 211 22.34 -19.46 -7.60
N VAL A 212 21.53 -19.74 -8.63
CA VAL A 212 21.57 -21.03 -9.36
C VAL A 212 21.74 -20.78 -10.87
N ALA A 213 22.77 -20.01 -11.23
CA ALA A 213 23.21 -19.88 -12.62
C ALA A 213 24.74 -19.64 -12.67
N LYS A 214 25.49 -20.54 -12.03
CA LYS A 214 26.95 -20.68 -12.22
C LYS A 214 27.32 -22.16 -12.22
N ASP A 215 26.73 -22.91 -13.15
CA ASP A 215 27.36 -24.14 -13.65
C ASP A 215 26.64 -24.60 -14.93
N VAL A 216 26.97 -23.93 -16.03
CA VAL A 216 26.77 -24.49 -17.37
C VAL A 216 28.10 -24.34 -18.09
N PRO A 217 28.82 -25.43 -18.41
CA PRO A 217 30.04 -25.37 -19.19
C PRO A 217 29.73 -24.88 -20.61
N ALA A 218 30.54 -23.95 -21.11
CA ALA A 218 30.42 -23.42 -22.46
C ALA A 218 30.56 -24.53 -23.53
N PRO A 219 29.79 -24.49 -24.64
CA PRO A 219 29.94 -25.45 -25.72
C PRO A 219 31.24 -25.19 -26.50
N GLN A 220 32.06 -26.24 -26.61
CA GLN A 220 33.24 -26.26 -27.47
C GLN A 220 32.80 -26.05 -28.94
N ARG A 221 33.42 -25.08 -29.60
CA ARG A 221 33.29 -24.91 -31.05
C ARG A 221 34.20 -25.92 -31.73
N ASP A 222 33.62 -26.96 -32.29
CA ASP A 222 34.30 -27.83 -33.25
C ASP A 222 34.54 -27.05 -34.54
N SER A 223 35.81 -26.81 -34.83
CA SER A 223 36.32 -26.36 -36.11
C SER A 223 36.57 -27.58 -37.01
N ALA A 224 35.72 -27.78 -38.01
CA ALA A 224 35.97 -28.58 -39.20
C ALA A 224 35.20 -27.95 -40.37
N THR A 225 35.62 -27.91 -41.63
CA THR A 225 36.88 -28.10 -42.36
C THR A 225 36.53 -27.62 -43.77
N ALA A 226 37.37 -26.83 -44.42
CA ALA A 226 37.31 -26.67 -45.88
C ALA A 226 38.70 -26.28 -46.44
N GLN A 227 39.48 -27.31 -46.78
CA GLN A 227 40.05 -27.49 -48.11
C GLN A 227 39.88 -28.95 -48.50
#